data_AF-A0A4Q0SZH6-F1
#
_entry.id   AF-A0A4Q0SZH6-F1
#
_cell.length_a   1.000
_cell.length_b   1.000
_cell.length_c   1.000
_cell.angle_alpha   90.00
_cell.angle_beta   90.00
_cell.angle_gamma   90.00
#
_symmetry.space_group_name_H-M   'P 1'
#
loop_
_entity.id
_entity.type
_entity.pdbx_description
1 polymer ?
#
loop_
_entity_poly.entity_id
_entity_poly.type
_entity_poly.pdbx_seq_one_letter_code
_entity_poly.pdbx_strand_id
1 'polypeptide(L)'
;MLEERARSSGLTLSEWVRDVLLAAPVEPSAEAGSEVVLAELLALRSLFLNLSFRADKSPLTEAELRGLIERADATKLERARERLQAARAASKETQPEVEDGGMGS
;
A
#
# COMPACT_ATOMS: atom_id res chain seq x y z
N MET A 1 16.10 -11.53 4.48
CA MET A 1 14.80 -11.21 5.12
C MET A 1 14.05 -10.17 4.28
N LEU A 2 12.81 -9.83 4.64
CA LEU A 2 11.99 -8.85 3.93
C LEU A 2 12.60 -7.44 3.96
N GLU A 3 13.30 -7.07 5.04
CA GLU A 3 14.03 -5.80 5.12
C GLU A 3 15.15 -5.68 4.07
N GLU A 4 15.86 -6.77 3.80
CA GLU A 4 16.93 -6.80 2.79
C GLU A 4 16.35 -6.58 1.38
N ARG A 5 15.20 -7.21 1.11
CA ARG A 5 14.48 -7.05 -0.17
C ARG A 5 13.96 -5.63 -0.33
N ALA A 6 13.35 -5.07 0.71
CA ALA A 6 12.90 -3.68 0.72
C ALA A 6 14.06 -2.71 0.46
N ARG A 7 15.19 -2.88 1.18
CA ARG A 7 16.39 -2.07 1.01
C ARG A 7 16.98 -2.19 -0.39
N SER A 8 17.00 -3.40 -0.97
CA SER A 8 17.47 -3.63 -2.35
C SER A 8 16.59 -2.96 -3.41
N SER A 9 15.33 -2.70 -3.10
CA SER A 9 14.39 -1.95 -3.96
C SER A 9 14.38 -0.44 -3.68
N GLY A 10 15.22 0.06 -2.76
CA GLY A 10 15.22 1.47 -2.36
C GLY A 10 13.98 1.90 -1.58
N LEU A 11 13.23 0.95 -1.02
CA LEU A 11 11.96 1.18 -0.34
C LEU A 11 12.09 0.91 1.16
N THR A 12 11.28 1.61 1.96
CA THR A 12 11.02 1.17 3.33
C THR A 12 10.30 -0.18 3.33
N LEU A 13 10.43 -0.96 4.41
CA LEU A 13 9.80 -2.29 4.50
C LEU A 13 8.31 -2.25 4.14
N SER A 14 7.55 -1.29 4.66
CA SER A 14 6.11 -1.22 4.37
C SER A 14 5.73 -0.44 3.09
N GLU A 15 6.68 0.13 2.36
CA GLU A 15 6.46 0.47 0.94
C GLU A 15 6.65 -0.79 0.10
N TRP A 16 7.71 -1.56 0.36
CA TRP A 16 7.97 -2.80 -0.35
C TRP A 16 6.86 -3.83 -0.17
N VAL A 17 6.41 -4.09 1.07
CA VAL A 17 5.29 -5.02 1.33
C VAL A 17 4.03 -4.57 0.60
N ARG A 18 3.79 -3.25 0.53
CA ARG A 18 2.63 -2.68 -0.16
C ARG A 18 2.70 -2.95 -1.65
N ASP A 19 3.83 -2.67 -2.28
CA ASP A 19 4.02 -2.87 -3.71
C ASP A 19 3.92 -4.36 -4.08
N VAL A 20 4.43 -5.26 -3.24
CA VAL A 20 4.25 -6.71 -3.39
C VAL A 20 2.77 -7.11 -3.34
N LEU A 21 2.01 -6.59 -2.38
CA LEU A 21 0.57 -6.89 -2.27
C LEU A 21 -0.24 -6.27 -3.42
N LEU A 22 0.16 -5.09 -3.89
CA LEU A 22 -0.45 -4.39 -5.04
C LEU A 22 -0.17 -5.10 -6.37
N ALA A 23 1.00 -5.72 -6.51
CA ALA A 23 1.41 -6.45 -7.71
C ALA A 23 0.88 -7.89 -7.76
N ALA A 24 0.29 -8.40 -6.67
CA ALA A 24 -0.28 -9.73 -6.65
C ALA A 24 -1.48 -9.82 -7.62
N PRO A 25 -1.56 -10.85 -8.48
CA PRO A 25 -2.69 -11.02 -9.38
C PRO A 25 -3.99 -11.13 -8.58
N VAL A 26 -4.95 -10.29 -8.92
CA VAL A 26 -6.23 -10.21 -8.24
C VAL A 26 -7.26 -10.90 -9.13
N GLU A 27 -7.73 -12.08 -8.71
CA GLU A 27 -8.95 -12.67 -9.28
C GLU A 27 -10.12 -11.69 -9.11
N PRO A 28 -11.12 -11.61 -10.00
CA PRO A 28 -12.19 -10.61 -9.93
C PRO A 28 -12.98 -10.59 -8.61
N SER A 29 -13.08 -11.74 -7.92
CA SER A 29 -13.68 -11.83 -6.58
C SER A 29 -12.74 -11.39 -5.44
N ALA A 30 -11.45 -11.23 -5.74
CA ALA A 30 -10.39 -10.82 -4.81
C ALA A 30 -10.10 -9.31 -4.84
N GLU A 31 -10.70 -8.52 -5.74
CA GLU A 31 -10.51 -7.05 -5.80
C GLU A 31 -11.00 -6.33 -4.54
N ALA A 32 -12.18 -6.72 -4.04
CA ALA A 32 -12.65 -6.20 -2.75
C ALA A 32 -11.73 -6.66 -1.59
N GLY A 33 -11.17 -7.86 -1.68
CA GLY A 33 -10.24 -8.40 -0.68
C GLY A 33 -8.90 -7.66 -0.65
N SER A 34 -8.33 -7.35 -1.81
CA SER A 34 -7.04 -6.66 -1.91
C SER A 34 -7.15 -5.19 -1.48
N GLU A 35 -8.27 -4.51 -1.77
CA GLU A 35 -8.55 -3.16 -1.25
C GLU A 35 -8.62 -3.15 0.28
N VAL A 36 -9.38 -4.07 0.88
CA VAL A 36 -9.52 -4.15 2.34
C VAL A 36 -8.19 -4.49 3.01
N VAL A 37 -7.45 -5.48 2.51
CA VAL A 37 -6.14 -5.85 3.07
C VAL A 37 -5.16 -4.69 3.00
N LEU A 38 -5.13 -3.98 1.87
CA LEU A 38 -4.29 -2.80 1.72
C LEU A 38 -4.72 -1.70 2.70
N ALA A 39 -6.02 -1.44 2.86
CA ALA A 39 -6.53 -0.47 3.82
C ALA A 39 -6.08 -0.79 5.25
N GLU A 40 -6.24 -2.05 5.69
CA GLU A 40 -5.80 -2.48 7.01
C GLU A 40 -4.27 -2.36 7.19
N LEU A 41 -3.48 -2.69 6.17
CA LEU A 41 -2.03 -2.55 6.24
C LEU A 41 -1.59 -1.07 6.34
N LEU A 42 -2.27 -0.17 5.63
CA LEU A 42 -2.02 1.27 5.68
C LEU A 42 -2.35 1.84 7.06
N ALA A 43 -3.50 1.44 7.63
CA ALA A 43 -3.89 1.81 8.98
C ALA A 43 -2.87 1.32 10.00
N LEU A 44 -2.46 0.04 9.90
CA LEU A 44 -1.46 -0.55 10.78
C LEU A 44 -0.10 0.14 10.68
N ARG A 45 0.41 0.43 9.48
CA ARG A 45 1.68 1.18 9.29
C ARG A 45 1.58 2.56 9.94
N SER A 46 0.48 3.26 9.72
CA SER A 46 0.27 4.60 10.29
C SER A 46 0.29 4.55 11.80
N LEU A 47 -0.47 3.65 12.42
CA LEU A 47 -0.51 3.47 13.86
C LEU A 47 0.87 3.09 14.40
N PHE A 48 1.53 2.11 13.79
CA PHE A 48 2.87 1.67 14.19
C PHE A 48 3.87 2.83 14.18
N LEU A 49 3.95 3.62 13.11
CA LEU A 49 4.86 4.76 13.03
C LEU A 49 4.56 5.84 14.08
N ASN A 50 3.27 6.13 14.32
CA ASN A 50 2.87 7.10 15.35
C ASN A 50 3.25 6.61 16.76
N LEU A 51 3.06 5.32 17.04
CA LEU A 51 3.44 4.70 18.31
C LEU A 51 4.97 4.66 18.47
N SER A 52 5.71 4.25 17.45
CA SER A 52 7.17 4.19 17.47
C SER A 52 7.79 5.58 17.70
N PHE A 53 7.27 6.63 17.05
CA PHE A 53 7.75 8.00 17.26
C PHE A 53 7.51 8.53 18.70
N ARG A 54 6.55 7.94 19.42
CA ARG A 54 6.22 8.29 20.81
C ARG A 54 6.79 7.30 21.83
N ALA A 55 7.42 6.21 21.40
CA ALA A 55 7.91 5.17 22.30
C ALA A 55 8.95 5.68 23.31
N ASP A 56 9.78 6.64 22.90
CA ASP A 56 10.78 7.30 23.75
C ASP A 56 10.23 8.55 24.48
N LYS A 57 8.92 8.80 24.37
CA LYS A 57 8.21 9.94 24.99
C LYS A 57 7.26 9.46 26.07
N SER A 58 6.49 10.39 26.64
CA SER A 58 5.45 10.06 27.61
C SER A 58 4.42 9.08 27.02
N PRO A 59 3.86 8.16 27.84
CA PRO A 59 2.81 7.25 27.43
C PRO A 59 1.61 8.01 26.83
N LEU A 60 0.99 7.43 25.81
CA LEU A 60 -0.26 7.94 25.25
C LEU A 60 -1.39 7.81 26.27
N THR A 61 -2.19 8.87 26.39
CA THR A 61 -3.49 8.75 27.03
C THR A 61 -4.43 7.91 26.18
N GLU A 62 -5.44 7.32 26.81
CA GLU A 62 -6.47 6.55 26.11
C GLU A 62 -7.19 7.37 25.03
N ALA A 63 -7.46 8.66 25.31
CA ALA A 63 -8.09 9.58 24.38
C ALA A 63 -7.21 9.82 23.14
N GLU A 64 -5.89 9.97 23.31
CA GLU A 64 -4.97 10.15 22.18
C GLU A 64 -4.86 8.89 21.33
N LEU A 65 -4.75 7.71 21.97
CA LEU A 65 -4.71 6.43 21.25
C LEU A 65 -5.99 6.21 20.43
N ARG A 66 -7.15 6.48 21.03
CA ARG A 66 -8.46 6.39 20.35
C ARG A 66 -8.53 7.33 19.16
N GLY A 67 -8.09 8.58 19.30
CA GLY A 67 -8.04 9.52 18.20
C GLY A 67 -7.09 9.10 17.07
N LEU A 68 -6.00 8.39 17.37
CA LEU A 68 -5.13 7.82 16.33
C LEU A 68 -5.83 6.72 15.54
N ILE A 69 -6.56 5.83 16.23
CA ILE A 69 -7.33 4.75 15.62
C ILE A 69 -8.43 5.33 14.73
N GLU A 70 -9.25 6.24 15.26
CA GLU A 70 -10.36 6.86 14.51
C GLU A 70 -9.88 7.55 13.22
N ARG A 71 -8.76 8.28 13.27
CA ARG A 71 -8.18 8.91 12.06
C ARG A 71 -7.66 7.88 11.06
N ALA A 72 -7.05 6.81 11.53
CA ALA A 72 -6.55 5.74 10.66
C ALA A 72 -7.74 5.04 9.97
N ASP A 73 -8.78 4.69 10.72
CA ASP A 73 -9.97 4.03 10.20
C ASP A 73 -10.79 4.92 9.26
N ALA A 74 -10.89 6.22 9.55
CA ALA A 74 -11.64 7.15 8.71
C ALA A 74 -11.05 7.29 7.29
N THR A 75 -9.74 7.08 7.13
CA THR A 75 -9.03 7.36 5.86
C THR A 75 -8.49 6.12 5.16
N LYS A 76 -8.54 4.93 5.78
CA LYS A 76 -7.84 3.73 5.26
C LYS A 76 -8.33 3.25 3.90
N LEU A 77 -9.65 3.27 3.66
CA LEU A 77 -10.24 2.81 2.39
C LEU A 77 -9.98 3.78 1.25
N GLU A 78 -10.15 5.08 1.49
CA GLU A 78 -9.85 6.12 0.51
C GLU A 78 -8.39 6.03 0.03
N ARG A 79 -7.45 5.97 0.98
CA ARG A 79 -6.02 5.83 0.69
C ARG A 79 -5.67 4.54 -0.05
N ALA A 80 -6.36 3.44 0.28
CA ALA A 80 -6.17 2.17 -0.43
C ALA A 80 -6.59 2.29 -1.89
N ARG A 81 -7.76 2.88 -2.16
CA ARG A 81 -8.28 3.13 -3.52
C ARG A 81 -7.35 4.01 -4.34
N GLU A 82 -6.94 5.15 -3.79
CA GLU A 82 -5.98 6.06 -4.45
C GLU A 82 -4.70 5.32 -4.86
N ARG A 83 -4.17 4.48 -3.96
CA ARG A 83 -2.91 3.77 -4.20
C ARG A 83 -3.07 2.64 -5.22
N LEU A 84 -4.20 1.93 -5.21
CA LEU A 84 -4.54 0.92 -6.22
C LEU A 84 -4.72 1.58 -7.60
N GLN A 85 -5.40 2.72 -7.68
CA GLN A 85 -5.57 3.47 -8.93
C GLN A 85 -4.22 3.96 -9.48
N ALA A 86 -3.37 4.53 -8.63
CA ALA A 86 -2.03 4.96 -9.03
C ALA A 86 -1.16 3.80 -9.53
N ALA A 87 -1.21 2.64 -8.86
CA ALA A 87 -0.47 1.44 -9.30
C ALA A 87 -0.96 0.92 -10.66
N ARG A 88 -2.29 0.92 -10.89
CA ARG A 88 -2.87 0.55 -12.20
C ARG A 88 -2.43 1.50 -13.30
N ALA A 89 -2.38 2.80 -13.03
CA ALA A 89 -1.92 3.80 -14.00
C ALA A 89 -0.45 3.56 -14.40
N ALA A 90 0.44 3.35 -13.41
CA ALA A 90 1.85 3.07 -13.66
C ALA A 90 2.08 1.77 -14.45
N SER A 91 1.30 0.73 -14.19
CA SER A 91 1.37 -0.54 -14.93
C SER A 91 0.92 -0.41 -16.39
N LYS A 92 0.04 0.54 -16.71
CA LYS A 92 -0.44 0.80 -18.08
C LYS A 92 0.58 1.57 -18.91
N GLU A 93 1.32 2.48 -18.28
CA GLU A 93 2.35 3.32 -18.93
C GLU A 93 3.63 2.55 -19.26
N THR A 94 3.85 1.39 -18.62
CA THR A 94 5.04 0.54 -18.81
C THR A 94 4.86 -0.53 -19.91
N GLN A 95 3.67 -0.68 -20.51
CA GLN A 95 3.47 -1.60 -21.63
C GLN A 95 3.86 -0.91 -22.95
N PRO A 96 4.92 -1.35 -23.65
CA PRO A 96 5.21 -0.82 -24.98
C PRO A 96 4.07 -1.22 -25.92
N GLU A 97 3.58 -0.25 -26.71
CA GLU A 97 2.71 -0.53 -27.85
C GLU A 97 3.39 -1.60 -28.70
N VAL A 98 2.82 -2.80 -28.74
CA VAL A 98 3.21 -3.81 -29.70
C VAL A 98 2.70 -3.29 -31.04
N GLU A 99 3.57 -2.62 -31.80
CA GLU A 99 3.33 -2.31 -33.21
C GLU A 99 3.03 -3.63 -33.92
N ASP A 100 1.76 -3.81 -34.28
CA ASP A 100 1.27 -4.89 -35.13
C ASP A 100 1.87 -4.72 -36.53
N GLY A 101 3.06 -5.29 -36.71
CA GLY A 101 3.71 -5.45 -38.01
C GLY A 101 2.97 -6.48 -38.87
N GLY A 102 1.76 -6.14 -39.30
CA GLY A 102 0.90 -6.94 -40.16
C GLY A 102 1.14 -6.69 -41.65
N MET A 103 2.26 -7.23 -42.14
CA MET A 103 2.55 -7.72 -43.49
C MET A 103 1.70 -7.19 -44.69
N GLY A 104 2.30 -6.31 -45.49
CA GLY A 104 1.99 -6.24 -46.91
C GLY A 104 2.77 -7.33 -47.67
N SER A 105 2.06 -8.22 -48.35
CA SER A 105 2.54 -9.04 -49.49
C SER A 105 1.34 -9.53 -50.28
#